data_AF-A0A7L5AJH5-F1
#
_entry.id   AF-A0A7L5AJH5-F1
#
_cell.length_a   1.000
_cell.length_b   1.000
_cell.length_c   1.000
_cell.angle_alpha   90.00
_cell.angle_beta   90.00
_cell.angle_gamma   90.00
#
_symmetry.space_group_name_H-M   'P 1'
#
loop_
_entity.id
_entity.type
_entity.pdbx_description
1 polymer ?
#
loop_
_entity_poly.entity_id
_entity_poly.type
_entity_poly.pdbx_seq_one_letter_code
_entity_poly.pdbx_strand_id
1 'polypeptide(L)'
;MTAANPDAAVRPRSVRVVFLAVAIGFGLLYAYDLFEAISNTVGVVAQIGDYNVLAEEVGANAATVPWAILIANIALAPVMYTAAFLIGRRHSVPTAALVFVGGLAVIGALSLSLVALLPLA
;
A
#
# COMPACT_ATOMS: atom_id res chain seq x y z
N MET A 1 45.40 -25.89 6.49
CA MET A 1 45.38 -24.89 5.39
C MET A 1 44.07 -25.06 4.64
N THR A 2 43.03 -24.33 5.04
CA THR A 2 41.70 -24.41 4.44
C THR A 2 41.64 -23.37 3.33
N ALA A 3 41.61 -23.80 2.06
CA ALA A 3 41.50 -22.88 0.93
C ALA A 3 40.20 -22.07 1.07
N ALA A 4 40.31 -20.74 1.09
CA ALA A 4 39.14 -19.87 1.00
C ALA A 4 38.45 -20.15 -0.34
N ASN A 5 37.17 -20.53 -0.26
CA ASN A 5 36.38 -20.85 -1.44
C ASN A 5 36.18 -19.56 -2.29
N PRO A 6 36.67 -19.49 -3.54
CA PRO A 6 36.53 -18.30 -4.39
C PRO A 6 35.09 -18.05 -4.85
N ASP A 7 34.18 -18.99 -4.59
CA ASP A 7 32.78 -18.96 -5.02
C ASP A 7 31.84 -18.14 -4.11
N ALA A 8 32.35 -17.18 -3.35
CA ALA A 8 31.50 -16.18 -2.69
C ALA A 8 30.88 -15.28 -3.77
N ALA A 9 29.84 -15.78 -4.44
CA ALA A 9 29.23 -15.23 -5.64
C ALA A 9 28.82 -13.77 -5.45
N VAL A 10 29.68 -12.85 -5.90
CA VAL A 10 29.37 -11.44 -6.04
C VAL A 10 28.33 -11.33 -7.16
N ARG A 11 27.04 -11.23 -6.82
CA ARG A 11 26.00 -10.94 -7.83
C ARG A 11 26.44 -9.72 -8.65
N PRO A 12 26.32 -9.74 -10.00
CA PRO A 12 26.76 -8.62 -10.82
C PRO A 12 26.10 -7.33 -10.34
N ARG A 13 26.90 -6.27 -10.15
CA ARG A 13 26.44 -4.95 -9.71
C ARG A 13 25.26 -4.44 -10.55
N SER A 14 25.21 -4.80 -11.83
CA SER A 14 24.11 -4.51 -12.76
C SER A 14 22.76 -5.07 -12.31
N VAL A 15 22.71 -6.30 -11.80
CA VAL A 15 21.45 -6.93 -11.35
C VAL A 15 20.85 -6.20 -10.14
N ARG A 16 21.72 -5.70 -9.24
CA ARG A 16 21.28 -4.90 -8.08
C ARG A 16 20.71 -3.54 -8.49
N VAL A 17 21.35 -2.88 -9.46
CA VAL A 17 20.87 -1.59 -9.98
C VAL A 17 19.50 -1.75 -10.65
N VAL A 18 19.34 -2.79 -11.47
CA VAL A 18 18.06 -3.08 -12.14
C VAL A 18 16.96 -3.39 -11.12
N PHE A 19 17.24 -4.23 -10.12
CA PHE A 19 16.28 -4.49 -9.03
C PHE A 19 15.86 -3.20 -8.32
N LEU A 20 16.82 -2.32 -8.00
CA LEU A 20 16.53 -1.09 -7.30
C LEU A 20 15.69 -0.13 -8.15
N ALA A 21 15.98 -0.03 -9.45
CA ALA A 21 15.18 0.76 -10.38
C ALA A 21 13.72 0.25 -10.45
N VAL A 22 13.52 -1.07 -10.51
CA VAL A 22 12.19 -1.69 -10.46
C VAL A 22 11.50 -1.40 -9.13
N ALA A 23 12.19 -1.58 -8.01
CA ALA A 23 11.65 -1.35 -6.68
C ALA A 23 11.27 0.12 -6.45
N ILE A 24 12.03 1.06 -6.99
CA ILE A 24 11.70 2.50 -6.96
C ILE A 24 10.49 2.78 -7.85
N GLY A 25 10.48 2.27 -9.09
CA GLY A 25 9.38 2.46 -10.03
C GLY A 25 8.04 1.98 -9.46
N PHE A 26 8.01 0.77 -8.90
CA PHE A 26 6.83 0.28 -8.18
C PHE A 26 6.58 1.06 -6.88
N GLY A 27 7.62 1.42 -6.13
CA GLY A 27 7.49 2.21 -4.91
C GLY A 27 6.78 3.54 -5.13
N LEU A 28 6.95 4.17 -6.29
CA LEU A 28 6.20 5.37 -6.67
C LEU A 28 4.69 5.09 -6.85
N LEU A 29 4.32 3.92 -7.38
CA LEU A 29 2.92 3.51 -7.49
C LEU A 29 2.30 3.30 -6.10
N TYR A 30 2.97 2.55 -5.22
CA TYR A 30 2.52 2.41 -3.83
C TYR A 30 2.46 3.73 -3.07
N ALA A 31 3.36 4.67 -3.37
CA ALA A 31 3.33 6.01 -2.78
C ALA A 31 2.12 6.82 -3.28
N TYR A 32 1.71 6.62 -4.54
CA TYR A 32 0.48 7.20 -5.08
C TYR A 32 -0.76 6.64 -4.34
N ASP A 33 -0.86 5.32 -4.17
CA ASP A 33 -1.94 4.69 -3.38
C ASP A 33 -1.98 5.22 -1.94
N LEU A 34 -0.81 5.40 -1.30
CA LEU A 34 -0.72 5.97 0.04
C LEU A 34 -1.25 7.42 0.07
N PHE A 35 -0.87 8.24 -0.91
CA PHE A 35 -1.36 9.61 -1.03
C PHE A 35 -2.88 9.65 -1.21
N GLU A 36 -3.43 8.76 -2.03
CA GLU A 36 -4.87 8.61 -2.21
C GLU A 36 -5.56 8.21 -0.90
N ALA A 37 -5.04 7.22 -0.18
CA ALA A 37 -5.59 6.79 1.11
C ALA A 37 -5.61 7.91 2.16
N ILE A 38 -4.56 8.74 2.20
CA ILE A 38 -4.50 9.93 3.07
C ILE A 38 -5.56 10.95 2.64
N SER A 39 -5.64 11.25 1.34
CA SER A 39 -6.61 12.22 0.80
C SER A 39 -8.05 11.78 1.08
N ASN A 40 -8.36 10.50 0.87
CA ASN A 40 -9.65 9.90 1.18
C ASN A 40 -9.96 9.98 2.69
N THR A 41 -8.97 9.74 3.55
CA THR A 41 -9.13 9.85 5.01
C THR A 41 -9.49 11.26 5.44
N VAL A 42 -8.78 12.27 4.92
CA VAL A 42 -9.07 13.68 5.19
C VAL A 42 -10.49 14.03 4.71
N GLY A 43 -10.87 13.58 3.52
CA GLY A 43 -12.20 13.79 2.95
C GLY A 43 -13.31 13.21 3.83
N VAL A 44 -13.18 11.95 4.27
CA VAL A 44 -14.16 11.28 5.15
C VAL A 44 -14.29 12.00 6.49
N VAL A 45 -13.18 12.40 7.11
CA VAL A 45 -13.20 13.11 8.40
C VAL A 45 -13.91 14.46 8.27
N ALA A 46 -13.61 15.23 7.22
CA ALA A 46 -14.26 16.50 6.96
C ALA A 46 -15.77 16.33 6.72
N GLN A 47 -16.15 15.37 5.86
CA GLN A 47 -17.55 15.08 5.55
C GLN A 47 -18.36 14.67 6.78
N ILE A 48 -17.80 13.85 7.67
CA ILE A 48 -18.46 13.47 8.93
C ILE A 48 -18.60 14.68 9.86
N GLY A 49 -17.60 15.56 9.89
CA GLY A 49 -17.67 16.82 10.63
C GLY A 49 -18.85 17.68 10.16
N ASP A 50 -18.94 17.93 8.87
CA ASP A 50 -20.03 18.72 8.26
C ASP A 50 -21.40 18.06 8.50
N TYR A 51 -21.49 16.73 8.37
CA TYR A 51 -22.70 15.98 8.68
C TYR A 51 -23.13 16.15 10.14
N ASN A 52 -22.18 16.11 11.09
CA ASN A 52 -22.49 16.22 12.51
C ASN A 52 -22.98 17.60 12.91
N VAL A 53 -22.47 18.67 12.27
CA VAL A 53 -23.00 20.03 12.45
C VAL A 53 -24.47 20.09 12.03
N LEU A 54 -24.80 19.56 10.85
CA LEU A 54 -26.19 19.52 10.37
C LEU A 54 -27.07 18.61 11.22
N ALA A 55 -26.54 17.48 11.70
CA ALA A 55 -27.27 16.55 12.55
C ALA A 55 -27.67 17.21 13.88
N GLU A 56 -26.79 18.02 14.46
CA GLU A 56 -27.08 18.81 15.66
C GLU A 56 -28.25 19.79 15.44
N GLU A 57 -28.28 20.47 14.29
CA GLU A 57 -29.35 21.42 13.94
C GLU A 57 -30.74 20.77 13.84
N VAL A 58 -30.80 19.52 13.37
CA VAL A 58 -32.07 18.77 13.19
C VAL A 58 -32.36 17.79 14.33
N GLY A 59 -31.54 17.77 15.38
CA GLY A 59 -31.69 16.85 16.52
C GLY A 59 -31.44 15.38 16.17
N ALA A 60 -30.67 15.10 15.12
CA ALA A 60 -30.26 13.76 14.73
C ALA A 60 -28.99 13.31 15.49
N ASN A 61 -28.71 12.00 15.44
CA ASN A 61 -27.53 11.44 16.08
C ASN A 61 -26.26 11.75 15.29
N ALA A 62 -25.19 12.11 15.99
CA ALA A 62 -23.86 12.28 15.39
C ALA A 62 -23.29 10.95 14.87
N ALA A 63 -22.69 11.00 13.68
CA ALA A 63 -21.88 9.93 13.12
C ALA A 63 -20.49 9.90 13.74
N THR A 64 -19.95 8.69 13.91
CA THR A 64 -18.60 8.46 14.43
C THR A 64 -17.61 8.22 13.29
N VAL A 65 -16.42 8.81 13.39
CA VAL A 65 -15.35 8.58 12.41
C VAL A 65 -14.82 7.14 12.52
N PRO A 66 -14.78 6.36 11.42
CA PRO A 66 -14.33 4.96 11.44
C PRO A 66 -12.80 4.84 11.43
N TRP A 67 -12.13 5.34 12.46
CA TRP A 67 -10.67 5.44 12.54
C TRP A 67 -9.92 4.14 12.25
N ALA A 68 -10.44 3.00 12.72
CA ALA A 68 -9.81 1.70 12.49
C ALA A 68 -9.67 1.39 10.99
N ILE A 69 -10.71 1.64 10.20
CA ILE A 69 -10.71 1.39 8.74
C ILE A 69 -9.81 2.40 8.04
N LEU A 70 -9.84 3.67 8.44
CA LEU A 70 -9.01 4.73 7.84
C LEU A 70 -7.52 4.48 8.06
N ILE A 71 -7.14 4.10 9.29
CA ILE A 71 -5.75 3.73 9.61
C ILE A 71 -5.33 2.48 8.84
N ALA A 72 -6.18 1.46 8.76
CA ALA A 72 -5.90 0.26 8.00
C ALA A 72 -5.68 0.56 6.51
N ASN A 73 -6.49 1.45 5.92
CA ASN A 73 -6.37 1.88 4.53
C ASN A 73 -5.04 2.59 4.27
N ILE A 74 -4.63 3.51 5.15
CA ILE A 74 -3.33 4.20 5.07
C ILE A 74 -2.16 3.22 5.21
N ALA A 75 -2.27 2.26 6.14
CA ALA A 75 -1.20 1.30 6.41
C ALA A 75 -1.01 0.26 5.31
N LEU A 76 -2.04 0.03 4.48
CA LEU A 76 -2.06 -1.05 3.49
C LEU A 76 -0.92 -0.94 2.48
N ALA A 77 -0.78 0.22 1.83
CA ALA A 77 0.27 0.46 0.82
C ALA A 77 1.71 0.27 1.36
N PRO A 78 2.12 0.92 2.47
CA PRO A 78 3.48 0.75 2.99
C PRO A 78 3.75 -0.68 3.49
N VAL A 79 2.75 -1.36 4.07
CA VAL A 79 2.90 -2.76 4.51
C VAL A 79 3.10 -3.68 3.31
N MET A 80 2.27 -3.55 2.28
CA MET A 80 2.35 -4.38 1.07
C MET A 80 3.64 -4.14 0.29
N TYR A 81 4.05 -2.88 0.12
CA TYR A 81 5.33 -2.54 -0.50
C TYR A 81 6.51 -3.14 0.28
N THR A 82 6.51 -2.98 1.60
CA THR A 82 7.59 -3.51 2.46
C THR A 82 7.67 -5.03 2.35
N ALA A 83 6.54 -5.73 2.42
CA ALA A 83 6.48 -7.18 2.25
C ALA A 83 7.00 -7.59 0.86
N ALA A 84 6.53 -6.94 -0.20
CA ALA A 84 6.95 -7.20 -1.57
C ALA A 84 8.45 -6.98 -1.77
N PHE A 85 9.01 -5.90 -1.21
CA PHE A 85 10.43 -5.60 -1.26
C PHE A 85 11.28 -6.65 -0.52
N LEU A 86 10.86 -7.03 0.69
CA LEU A 86 11.55 -8.01 1.52
C LEU A 86 11.57 -9.41 0.90
N ILE A 87 10.49 -9.78 0.20
CA ILE A 87 10.40 -11.00 -0.59
C ILE A 87 11.28 -10.85 -1.84
N GLY A 88 11.02 -9.84 -2.66
CA GLY A 88 11.65 -9.63 -3.97
C GLY A 88 13.18 -9.54 -3.92
N ARG A 89 13.78 -8.96 -2.87
CA ARG A 89 15.24 -8.85 -2.75
C ARG A 89 15.98 -10.20 -2.72
N ARG A 90 15.27 -11.30 -2.44
CA ARG A 90 15.85 -12.67 -2.42
C ARG A 90 15.69 -13.41 -3.75
N HIS A 91 14.86 -12.92 -4.66
CA HIS A 91 14.51 -13.59 -5.92
C HIS A 91 15.18 -12.94 -7.15
N SER A 92 14.86 -13.45 -8.35
CA SER A 92 15.22 -12.82 -9.64
C SER A 92 14.37 -11.57 -9.88
N VAL A 93 14.86 -10.66 -10.74
CA VAL A 93 14.15 -9.40 -11.04
C VAL A 93 12.72 -9.62 -11.57
N PRO A 94 12.46 -10.55 -12.51
CA PRO A 94 11.09 -10.78 -13.00
C PRO A 94 10.16 -11.28 -11.89
N THR A 95 10.63 -12.19 -11.04
CA THR A 95 9.85 -12.69 -9.89
C THR A 95 9.57 -11.56 -8.90
N ALA A 96 10.54 -10.70 -8.62
CA ALA A 96 10.35 -9.54 -7.76
C ALA A 96 9.30 -8.56 -8.32
N ALA A 97 9.33 -8.30 -9.63
CA ALA A 97 8.32 -7.46 -10.29
C ALA A 97 6.92 -8.05 -10.15
N LEU A 98 6.75 -9.36 -10.36
CA LEU A 98 5.46 -10.04 -10.16
C LEU A 98 4.95 -9.93 -8.72
N VAL A 99 5.85 -10.00 -7.74
CA VAL A 99 5.48 -9.81 -6.32
C VAL A 99 5.01 -8.37 -6.05
N PHE A 100 5.67 -7.35 -6.62
CA PHE A 100 5.20 -5.96 -6.51
C PHE A 100 3.83 -5.76 -7.19
N VAL A 101 3.63 -6.32 -8.38
CA VAL A 101 2.34 -6.29 -9.08
C VAL A 101 1.26 -7.00 -8.26
N GLY A 102 1.58 -8.14 -7.66
CA GLY A 102 0.66 -8.89 -6.80
C GLY A 102 0.16 -8.06 -5.62
N GLY A 103 1.05 -7.33 -4.94
CA GLY A 103 0.64 -6.44 -3.85
C GLY A 103 -0.24 -5.27 -4.32
N LEU A 104 0.02 -4.70 -5.51
CA LEU A 104 -0.86 -3.69 -6.11
C LEU A 104 -2.22 -4.26 -6.47
N ALA A 105 -2.27 -5.49 -6.98
CA ALA A 105 -3.52 -6.17 -7.30
C ALA A 105 -4.37 -6.42 -6.04
N VAL A 106 -3.74 -6.75 -4.90
CA VAL A 106 -4.43 -6.87 -3.61
C VAL A 106 -5.03 -5.53 -3.18
N ILE A 107 -4.27 -4.44 -3.28
CA ILE A 107 -4.77 -3.08 -2.98
C ILE A 107 -5.96 -2.76 -3.88
N GLY A 108 -5.82 -2.92 -5.20
CA GLY A 108 -6.88 -2.65 -6.16
C GLY A 108 -8.14 -3.48 -5.92
N ALA A 109 -8.00 -4.77 -5.59
CA ALA A 109 -9.13 -5.63 -5.27
C ALA A 109 -9.87 -5.20 -3.99
N LEU A 110 -9.13 -4.78 -2.96
CA LEU A 110 -9.71 -4.25 -1.72
C LEU A 110 -10.45 -2.92 -1.98
N SER A 111 -9.86 -2.01 -2.75
CA SER A 111 -10.49 -0.75 -3.15
C SER A 111 -11.78 -0.99 -3.94
N LEU A 112 -11.76 -1.91 -4.91
CA LEU A 112 -12.95 -2.27 -5.69
C LEU A 112 -14.05 -2.90 -4.82
N SER A 113 -13.66 -3.73 -3.84
CA SER A 113 -14.61 -4.37 -2.92
C SER A 113 -15.33 -3.34 -2.04
N LEU A 114 -14.62 -2.30 -1.57
CA LEU A 114 -15.24 -1.20 -0.81
C LEU A 114 -16.26 -0.43 -1.64
N VAL A 115 -15.94 -0.14 -2.90
CA VAL A 115 -16.88 0.51 -3.84
C VAL A 115 -18.11 -0.37 -4.10
N ALA A 116 -17.94 -1.69 -4.20
CA ALA A 116 -19.04 -2.62 -4.46
C ALA A 116 -19.97 -2.85 -3.26
N LEU A 117 -19.48 -2.68 -2.01
CA LEU A 117 -20.28 -2.82 -0.79
C LEU A 117 -21.07 -1.55 -0.43
N LEU A 118 -20.55 -0.35 -0.77
CA LEU A 118 -21.20 0.94 -0.48
C LEU A 118 -22.65 1.09 -1.01
N PRO A 119 -23.04 0.54 -2.19
CA PRO A 119 -24.42 0.59 -2.67
C PRO A 119 -25.41 -0.30 -1.90
N LEU A 120 -24.92 -1.20 -1.04
CA LEU A 120 -25.72 -2.21 -0.34
C LEU A 120 -25.88 -1.91 1.18
N ALA A 121 -25.29 -0.83 1.67
CA ALA A 121 -25.33 -0.37 3.06
C ALA A 121 -26.16 0.90 3.20
#